data_AF-A0A6I3GEL9-F1
#
_entry.id   AF-A0A6I3GEL9-F1
#
_cell.length_a   1.000
_cell.length_b   1.000
_cell.length_c   1.000
_cell.angle_alpha   90.00
_cell.angle_beta   90.00
_cell.angle_gamma   90.00
#
_symmetry.space_group_name_H-M   'P 1'
#
loop_
_entity.id
_entity.type
_entity.pdbx_description
1 polymer ?
#
loop_
_entity_poly.entity_id
_entity_poly.type
_entity_poly.pdbx_seq_one_letter_code
_entity_poly.pdbx_strand_id
1 'polypeptide(L)'
;EHIAELIHAEARQRGRGLSASSALAILDGLSGTGSDEVAGEAAQRRVESEADAVQILTIHASKGLEFPIVLLPDLWSGGRRVQAGDELSYFSKEANCRVLDVSTERERSEGVPARTREKMAPRAYSESVRQNCGDQHRLTYVALTRAVHQSVVWWAPMVHSGAFKTGLARMLFNNDPELSAGAKVDVGLTPPLELLAARFAESIASDVIQLVEVQAPDASQSRVGSQGGDGAAVDGSSLTAATIDRELDRETFRWSYSSLQKKISSSKNPDVEGDPTDSRSEDSRAQDELLVSQSSDSEKPADLAAAALTDQQAEAQGWNNQSPYLGLGGGIPFGNLVHELFENLDFAAKNLEEEIKQQLLKLTYHRVTEEQLEKLPQVLADTMRTPFGPQFGDLSLSTLKAADHLDELDFNLALAQQQPVSASQIGKMIRKHLDSDDPFAKWADRLATGLGHIKLQGYLSGSIDLTLRYTVDGQQKYSVVDYKTNQLSPRDQVGSLLDYHPAELPKVMTHTHYALQALLYSVALHRYLRWRLPGYRPELHLGPVGYLFVRGMVGADTPVVIGGPHDGERAGVFCWQPPVELIEELSTLLAGGQTQAVAS
;
A
#
# COMPACT_ATOMS: atom_id res chain seq x y z
N GLU A 1 18.50 -0.63 -11.38
CA GLU A 1 17.24 -1.22 -11.89
C GLU A 1 16.02 -0.41 -11.44
N HIS A 2 15.68 -0.35 -10.15
CA HIS A 2 14.43 0.31 -9.70
C HIS A 2 14.27 1.79 -10.11
N ILE A 3 15.34 2.59 -9.98
CA ILE A 3 15.31 4.03 -10.29
C ILE A 3 15.05 4.31 -11.79
N ALA A 4 15.71 3.57 -12.68
CA ALA A 4 15.55 3.78 -14.12
C ALA A 4 14.17 3.31 -14.61
N GLU A 5 13.62 2.24 -14.03
CA GLU A 5 12.27 1.76 -14.31
C GLU A 5 11.20 2.69 -13.76
N LEU A 6 11.37 3.26 -12.57
CA LEU A 6 10.48 4.26 -11.98
C LEU A 6 10.49 5.56 -12.78
N ILE A 7 11.68 6.02 -13.18
CA ILE A 7 11.82 7.17 -14.07
C ILE A 7 11.16 6.89 -15.43
N HIS A 8 11.29 5.69 -15.97
CA HIS A 8 10.70 5.29 -17.25
C HIS A 8 9.18 5.12 -17.19
N ALA A 9 8.64 4.58 -16.08
CA ALA A 9 7.21 4.44 -15.83
C ALA A 9 6.55 5.82 -15.69
N GLU A 10 7.16 6.72 -14.92
CA GLU A 10 6.68 8.10 -14.73
C GLU A 10 6.75 8.91 -16.04
N ALA A 11 7.82 8.72 -16.85
CA ALA A 11 7.95 9.33 -18.17
C ALA A 11 6.81 8.94 -19.11
N ARG A 12 6.40 7.67 -19.06
CA ARG A 12 5.29 7.14 -19.86
C ARG A 12 3.95 7.67 -19.38
N GLN A 13 3.74 7.76 -18.07
CA GLN A 13 2.50 8.27 -17.50
C GLN A 13 2.26 9.75 -17.82
N ARG A 14 3.31 10.56 -17.90
CA ARG A 14 3.21 12.02 -18.13
C ARG A 14 3.31 12.48 -19.60
N GLY A 15 3.53 11.57 -20.54
CA GLY A 15 3.41 11.84 -21.99
C GLY A 15 4.39 12.87 -22.59
N ARG A 16 5.44 13.31 -21.88
CA ARG A 16 6.52 14.18 -22.42
C ARG A 16 7.89 13.75 -21.92
N GLY A 17 8.93 14.03 -22.70
CA GLY A 17 10.32 13.69 -22.37
C GLY A 17 10.80 14.33 -21.06
N LEU A 18 11.54 13.55 -20.25
CA LEU A 18 12.09 13.98 -18.97
C LEU A 18 13.08 15.14 -19.10
N SER A 19 12.83 16.24 -18.39
CA SER A 19 13.84 17.26 -18.14
C SER A 19 14.76 16.83 -16.99
N ALA A 20 16.01 17.32 -16.98
CA ALA A 20 16.99 16.99 -15.94
C ALA A 20 16.51 17.38 -14.52
N SER A 21 15.75 18.46 -14.40
CA SER A 21 15.15 18.91 -13.12
C SER A 21 14.03 17.98 -12.65
N SER A 22 13.23 17.42 -13.58
CA SER A 22 12.20 16.42 -13.24
C SER A 22 12.82 15.09 -12.79
N ALA A 23 13.93 14.68 -13.41
CA ALA A 23 14.65 13.48 -13.00
C ALA A 23 15.27 13.64 -11.59
N LEU A 24 15.81 14.82 -11.27
CA LEU A 24 16.41 15.10 -9.96
C LEU A 24 15.37 15.06 -8.83
N ALA A 25 14.19 15.64 -9.04
CA ALA A 25 13.10 15.60 -8.06
C ALA A 25 12.59 14.18 -7.77
N ILE A 26 12.60 13.30 -8.79
CA ILE A 26 12.24 11.89 -8.63
C ILE A 26 13.32 11.14 -7.83
N LEU A 27 14.59 11.41 -8.09
CA LEU A 27 15.71 10.79 -7.38
C LEU A 27 15.77 11.19 -5.89
N ASP A 28 15.49 12.46 -5.57
CA ASP A 28 15.38 12.92 -4.19
C ASP A 28 14.20 12.27 -3.45
N GLY A 29 13.10 11.98 -4.15
CA GLY A 29 11.96 11.24 -3.60
C GLY A 29 12.27 9.76 -3.31
N LEU A 30 13.12 9.13 -4.12
CA LEU A 30 13.47 7.70 -4.01
C LEU A 30 14.61 7.41 -3.03
N SER A 31 15.39 8.42 -2.64
CA SER A 31 16.47 8.26 -1.66
C SER A 31 15.96 8.03 -0.22
N GLY A 32 14.65 8.22 0.02
CA GLY A 32 14.01 8.02 1.33
C GLY A 32 13.18 6.73 1.47
N THR A 33 13.03 5.93 0.42
CA THR A 33 12.16 4.73 0.43
C THR A 33 12.96 3.47 0.12
N GLY A 34 13.36 2.75 1.18
CA GLY A 34 13.79 1.36 1.07
C GLY A 34 12.66 0.51 0.50
N SER A 35 12.95 -0.19 -0.59
CA SER A 35 12.05 -1.03 -1.38
C SER A 35 11.37 -2.14 -0.57
N ASP A 36 10.04 -2.13 -0.46
CA ASP A 36 9.18 -3.30 -0.12
C ASP A 36 7.68 -3.03 -0.43
N GLU A 37 7.36 -2.52 -1.62
CA GLU A 37 5.98 -2.16 -2.03
C GLU A 37 5.20 -3.30 -2.75
N VAL A 38 5.48 -4.58 -2.46
CA VAL A 38 4.76 -5.71 -3.12
C VAL A 38 4.06 -6.64 -2.11
N ALA A 39 3.74 -6.16 -0.90
CA ALA A 39 3.28 -7.00 0.20
C ALA A 39 1.89 -6.70 0.77
N GLY A 40 1.01 -5.99 0.05
CA GLY A 40 -0.37 -5.71 0.50
C GLY A 40 -1.49 -6.58 -0.09
N GLU A 41 -1.27 -7.21 -1.24
CA GLU A 41 -2.36 -7.81 -2.04
C GLU A 41 -2.92 -9.16 -1.51
N ALA A 42 -2.37 -9.71 -0.42
CA ALA A 42 -2.79 -11.02 0.12
C ALA A 42 -4.03 -10.99 1.03
N ALA A 43 -4.54 -9.80 1.38
CA ALA A 43 -5.66 -9.63 2.32
C ALA A 43 -6.97 -9.15 1.66
N GLN A 44 -7.21 -9.48 0.39
CA GLN A 44 -8.54 -9.25 -0.20
C GLN A 44 -9.57 -10.24 0.35
N ARG A 45 -10.38 -9.74 1.28
CA ARG A 45 -11.61 -10.33 1.77
C ARG A 45 -12.51 -10.63 0.56
N ARG A 46 -12.70 -11.92 0.25
CA ARG A 46 -13.66 -12.38 -0.77
C ARG A 46 -15.05 -11.80 -0.46
N VAL A 47 -15.52 -10.91 -1.31
CA VAL A 47 -16.95 -10.69 -1.45
C VAL A 47 -17.49 -11.92 -2.16
N GLU A 48 -18.52 -12.57 -1.63
CA GLU A 48 -19.16 -13.74 -2.27
C GLU A 48 -19.54 -13.49 -3.74
N SER A 49 -19.69 -12.22 -4.15
CA SER A 49 -19.98 -11.82 -5.53
C SER A 49 -18.82 -11.97 -6.54
N GLU A 50 -17.57 -12.13 -6.10
CA GLU A 50 -16.42 -12.31 -7.02
C GLU A 50 -16.21 -13.76 -7.45
N ALA A 51 -16.86 -14.72 -6.79
CA ALA A 51 -16.79 -16.14 -7.17
C ALA A 51 -17.44 -16.43 -8.54
N ASP A 52 -18.38 -15.57 -8.96
CA ASP A 52 -19.10 -15.70 -10.23
C ASP A 52 -18.38 -15.04 -11.42
N ALA A 53 -17.23 -14.40 -11.21
CA ALA A 53 -16.49 -13.67 -12.24
C ALA A 53 -15.15 -14.32 -12.62
N VAL A 54 -14.74 -14.14 -13.89
CA VAL A 54 -13.41 -14.55 -14.35
C VAL A 54 -12.35 -13.62 -13.77
N GLN A 55 -11.38 -14.20 -13.07
CA GLN A 55 -10.28 -13.45 -12.44
C GLN A 55 -9.05 -13.43 -13.37
N ILE A 56 -8.49 -12.24 -13.58
CA ILE A 56 -7.26 -12.05 -14.37
C ILE A 56 -6.14 -11.66 -13.41
N LEU A 57 -5.21 -12.58 -13.19
CA LEU A 57 -4.09 -12.40 -12.27
C LEU A 57 -2.76 -12.62 -12.99
N THR A 58 -1.70 -11.99 -12.50
CA THR A 58 -0.35 -12.34 -12.93
C THR A 58 0.09 -13.66 -12.27
N ILE A 59 1.03 -14.40 -12.90
CA ILE A 59 1.57 -15.64 -12.32
C ILE A 59 2.20 -15.37 -10.94
N HIS A 60 2.79 -14.20 -10.73
CA HIS A 60 3.37 -13.81 -9.45
C HIS A 60 2.29 -13.58 -8.38
N ALA A 61 1.22 -12.87 -8.73
CA ALA A 61 0.10 -12.59 -7.83
C ALA A 61 -0.68 -13.87 -7.42
N SER A 62 -0.65 -14.92 -8.25
CA SER A 62 -1.29 -16.20 -7.89
C SER A 62 -0.47 -17.07 -6.92
N LYS A 63 0.73 -16.65 -6.51
CA LYS A 63 1.60 -17.46 -5.66
C LYS A 63 1.01 -17.64 -4.25
N GLY A 64 0.61 -18.86 -3.91
CA GLY A 64 -0.01 -19.22 -2.63
C GLY A 64 -1.53 -19.38 -2.73
N LEU A 65 -2.11 -19.03 -3.89
CA LEU A 65 -3.53 -19.16 -4.17
C LEU A 65 -3.82 -20.42 -4.99
N GLU A 66 -5.06 -20.90 -4.87
CA GLU A 66 -5.58 -22.03 -5.63
C GLU A 66 -6.96 -21.68 -6.22
N PHE A 67 -7.22 -22.16 -7.43
CA PHE A 67 -8.44 -21.92 -8.19
C PHE A 67 -8.98 -23.23 -8.77
N PRO A 68 -10.32 -23.41 -8.86
CA PRO A 68 -10.91 -24.61 -9.45
C PRO A 68 -10.39 -24.88 -10.87
N ILE A 69 -10.38 -23.85 -11.71
CA ILE A 69 -9.95 -23.90 -13.12
C ILE A 69 -9.00 -22.74 -13.38
N VAL A 70 -7.88 -22.98 -14.06
CA VAL A 70 -6.90 -21.95 -14.42
C VAL A 70 -6.66 -21.99 -15.93
N LEU A 71 -6.74 -20.81 -16.56
CA LEU A 71 -6.49 -20.63 -17.99
C LEU A 71 -5.13 -19.92 -18.18
N LEU A 72 -4.21 -20.55 -18.92
CA LEU A 72 -2.83 -20.09 -19.11
C LEU A 72 -2.55 -19.85 -20.61
N PRO A 73 -3.04 -18.74 -21.20
CA PRO A 73 -3.00 -18.52 -22.65
C PRO A 73 -1.59 -18.20 -23.17
N ASP A 74 -0.69 -17.66 -22.33
CA ASP A 74 0.54 -17.01 -22.80
C ASP A 74 1.83 -17.76 -22.44
N LEU A 75 1.76 -18.94 -21.79
CA LEU A 75 2.94 -19.70 -21.37
C LEU A 75 3.83 -20.17 -22.53
N TRP A 76 3.28 -20.26 -23.73
CA TRP A 76 4.04 -20.57 -24.95
C TRP A 76 4.84 -19.36 -25.46
N SER A 77 4.43 -18.13 -25.12
CA SER A 77 5.12 -16.91 -25.54
C SER A 77 6.30 -16.60 -24.60
N GLY A 78 7.50 -16.43 -25.17
CA GLY A 78 8.68 -16.08 -24.39
C GLY A 78 8.66 -14.62 -23.93
N GLY A 79 9.15 -14.37 -22.72
CA GLY A 79 9.34 -13.01 -22.21
C GLY A 79 10.32 -12.16 -23.04
N ARG A 80 10.48 -10.89 -22.68
CA ARG A 80 11.31 -9.90 -23.39
C ARG A 80 12.68 -10.47 -23.79
N ARG A 81 13.00 -10.38 -25.09
CA ARG A 81 14.28 -10.80 -25.65
C ARG A 81 15.38 -9.88 -25.13
N VAL A 82 16.37 -10.43 -24.44
CA VAL A 82 17.61 -9.74 -24.09
C VAL A 82 18.34 -9.36 -25.39
N GLN A 83 18.48 -8.07 -25.65
CA GLN A 83 19.17 -7.51 -26.81
C GLN A 83 20.64 -7.23 -26.47
N ALA A 84 21.48 -7.15 -27.52
CA ALA A 84 22.85 -6.69 -27.36
C ALA A 84 22.82 -5.22 -26.91
N GLY A 85 23.25 -4.96 -25.68
CA GLY A 85 23.23 -3.62 -25.07
C GLY A 85 22.24 -3.45 -23.92
N ASP A 86 21.40 -4.45 -23.63
CA ASP A 86 20.63 -4.47 -22.38
C ASP A 86 21.58 -4.61 -21.18
N GLU A 87 21.25 -3.95 -20.07
CA GLU A 87 21.90 -4.18 -18.76
C GLU A 87 21.69 -5.64 -18.36
N LEU A 88 22.78 -6.37 -18.06
CA LEU A 88 22.71 -7.80 -17.74
C LEU A 88 22.96 -8.02 -16.25
N SER A 89 21.93 -8.43 -15.51
CA SER A 89 22.05 -8.92 -14.14
C SER A 89 22.23 -10.44 -14.14
N TYR A 90 23.27 -10.94 -13.47
CA TYR A 90 23.49 -12.37 -13.27
C TYR A 90 24.24 -12.69 -11.97
N PHE A 91 23.96 -13.84 -11.36
CA PHE A 91 24.75 -14.35 -10.23
C PHE A 91 26.06 -14.99 -10.70
N SER A 92 27.21 -14.42 -10.30
CA SER A 92 28.54 -14.97 -10.58
C SER A 92 28.88 -16.04 -9.55
N LYS A 93 29.08 -17.28 -10.00
CA LYS A 93 29.50 -18.38 -9.10
C LYS A 93 30.94 -18.20 -8.57
N GLU A 94 31.79 -17.52 -9.32
CA GLU A 94 33.19 -17.28 -8.94
C GLU A 94 33.29 -16.19 -7.87
N ALA A 95 32.49 -15.14 -7.99
CA ALA A 95 32.45 -14.04 -7.02
C ALA A 95 31.43 -14.25 -5.89
N ASN A 96 30.60 -15.30 -5.99
CA ASN A 96 29.50 -15.64 -5.08
C ASN A 96 28.58 -14.44 -4.77
N CYS A 97 28.33 -13.59 -5.77
CA CYS A 97 27.51 -12.39 -5.63
C CYS A 97 26.73 -12.12 -6.92
N ARG A 98 25.72 -11.26 -6.82
CA ARG A 98 24.98 -10.77 -7.99
C ARG A 98 25.79 -9.67 -8.66
N VAL A 99 26.05 -9.84 -9.95
CA VAL A 99 26.80 -8.93 -10.79
C VAL A 99 25.83 -8.24 -11.74
N LEU A 100 25.88 -6.91 -11.78
CA LEU A 100 25.20 -6.10 -12.78
C LEU A 100 26.26 -5.62 -13.78
N ASP A 101 26.19 -6.13 -15.01
CA ASP A 101 27.03 -5.68 -16.11
C ASP A 101 26.37 -4.44 -16.77
N VAL A 102 26.87 -3.27 -16.36
CA VAL A 102 26.46 -1.95 -16.86
C VAL A 102 27.28 -1.47 -18.07
N SER A 103 28.13 -2.32 -18.65
CA SER A 103 29.02 -1.91 -19.73
C SER A 103 28.25 -1.59 -21.02
N THR A 104 28.35 -0.35 -21.51
CA THR A 104 27.83 0.02 -22.83
C THR A 104 28.62 -0.66 -23.95
N GLU A 105 28.04 -0.81 -25.14
CA GLU A 105 28.75 -1.36 -26.32
C GLU A 105 30.05 -0.58 -26.64
N ARG A 106 30.06 0.74 -26.34
CA ARG A 106 31.24 1.61 -26.44
C ARG A 106 32.27 1.36 -25.33
N GLU A 107 31.87 1.17 -24.08
CA GLU A 107 32.79 0.86 -22.97
C GLU A 107 33.32 -0.58 -23.01
N ARG A 108 32.59 -1.51 -23.67
CA ARG A 108 33.14 -2.80 -24.10
C ARG A 108 34.28 -2.64 -25.10
N SER A 109 34.48 -1.45 -25.67
CA SER A 109 35.44 -1.14 -26.74
C SER A 109 36.74 -0.49 -26.29
N GLU A 110 36.79 0.17 -25.13
CA GLU A 110 37.99 0.89 -24.68
C GLU A 110 38.58 0.25 -23.41
N GLY A 111 39.86 -0.12 -23.48
CA GLY A 111 40.68 -0.48 -22.32
C GLY A 111 40.80 -1.98 -21.97
N VAL A 112 39.98 -2.88 -22.53
CA VAL A 112 40.06 -4.33 -22.22
C VAL A 112 40.71 -5.12 -23.38
N PRO A 113 41.73 -5.97 -23.12
CA PRO A 113 42.35 -6.80 -24.16
C PRO A 113 41.32 -7.68 -24.88
N ALA A 114 41.36 -7.71 -26.22
CA ALA A 114 40.38 -8.40 -27.07
C ALA A 114 40.13 -9.88 -26.71
N ARG A 115 41.13 -10.59 -26.18
CA ARG A 115 41.01 -11.99 -25.73
C ARG A 115 40.15 -12.19 -24.47
N THR A 116 40.09 -11.19 -23.60
CA THR A 116 39.25 -11.21 -22.38
C THR A 116 37.82 -10.78 -22.74
N ARG A 117 37.71 -9.84 -23.69
CA ARG A 117 36.46 -9.33 -24.30
C ARG A 117 35.62 -10.43 -24.96
N GLU A 118 36.25 -11.33 -25.72
CA GLU A 118 35.58 -12.49 -26.35
C GLU A 118 35.11 -13.55 -25.34
N LYS A 119 35.65 -13.60 -24.11
CA LYS A 119 35.30 -14.61 -23.11
C LYS A 119 34.25 -14.13 -22.11
N MET A 120 34.23 -12.84 -21.77
CA MET A 120 33.32 -12.29 -20.75
C MET A 120 31.92 -11.97 -21.29
N ALA A 121 31.79 -11.33 -22.46
CA ALA A 121 30.50 -10.94 -23.02
C ALA A 121 29.59 -12.15 -23.36
N PRO A 122 30.10 -13.27 -23.93
CA PRO A 122 29.29 -14.47 -24.11
C PRO A 122 28.95 -15.16 -22.79
N ARG A 123 29.82 -15.05 -21.77
CA ARG A 123 29.61 -15.69 -20.47
C ARG A 123 28.51 -15.00 -19.66
N ALA A 124 28.60 -13.69 -19.47
CA ALA A 124 27.57 -12.90 -18.76
C ALA A 124 26.19 -13.05 -19.41
N TYR A 125 26.14 -12.95 -20.74
CA TYR A 125 24.91 -13.20 -21.50
C TYR A 125 24.41 -14.64 -21.34
N SER A 126 25.28 -15.65 -21.41
CA SER A 126 24.89 -17.05 -21.24
C SER A 126 24.40 -17.37 -19.82
N GLU A 127 24.98 -16.75 -18.79
CA GLU A 127 24.59 -16.94 -17.39
C GLU A 127 23.27 -16.23 -17.08
N SER A 128 23.08 -15.00 -17.56
CA SER A 128 21.81 -14.27 -17.47
C SER A 128 20.68 -15.00 -18.21
N VAL A 129 20.92 -15.48 -19.43
CA VAL A 129 19.94 -16.29 -20.18
C VAL A 129 19.62 -17.57 -19.44
N ARG A 130 20.61 -18.27 -18.85
CA ARG A 130 20.36 -19.47 -18.04
C ARG A 130 19.50 -19.19 -16.80
N GLN A 131 19.72 -18.08 -16.11
CA GLN A 131 18.96 -17.68 -14.92
C GLN A 131 17.53 -17.28 -15.29
N ASN A 132 17.34 -16.45 -16.32
CA ASN A 132 16.01 -16.08 -16.80
C ASN A 132 15.21 -17.31 -17.25
N CYS A 133 15.84 -18.25 -17.96
CA CYS A 133 15.16 -19.50 -18.30
C CYS A 133 14.86 -20.40 -17.07
N GLY A 134 15.62 -20.27 -15.98
CA GLY A 134 15.34 -20.94 -14.71
C GLY A 134 14.15 -20.31 -13.97
N ASP A 135 14.09 -18.98 -13.95
CA ASP A 135 12.99 -18.22 -13.38
C ASP A 135 11.69 -18.46 -14.14
N GLN A 136 11.72 -18.48 -15.48
CA GLN A 136 10.56 -18.84 -16.30
C GLN A 136 10.07 -20.26 -16.03
N HIS A 137 10.98 -21.21 -15.78
CA HIS A 137 10.59 -22.57 -15.43
C HIS A 137 9.88 -22.63 -14.06
N ARG A 138 10.37 -21.86 -13.08
CA ARG A 138 9.71 -21.72 -11.77
C ARG A 138 8.33 -21.08 -11.89
N LEU A 139 8.18 -20.07 -12.75
CA LEU A 139 6.89 -19.42 -13.00
C LEU A 139 5.90 -20.34 -13.70
N THR A 140 6.34 -21.14 -14.69
CA THR A 140 5.50 -22.19 -15.29
C THR A 140 5.03 -23.19 -14.24
N TYR A 141 5.90 -23.63 -13.33
CA TYR A 141 5.51 -24.50 -12.22
C TYR A 141 4.47 -23.85 -11.30
N VAL A 142 4.69 -22.58 -10.90
CA VAL A 142 3.70 -21.85 -10.07
C VAL A 142 2.36 -21.79 -10.80
N ALA A 143 2.34 -21.36 -12.06
CA ALA A 143 1.12 -21.21 -12.85
C ALA A 143 0.32 -22.52 -12.96
N LEU A 144 0.98 -23.63 -13.31
CA LEU A 144 0.34 -24.93 -13.49
C LEU A 144 -0.21 -25.50 -12.16
N THR A 145 0.45 -25.19 -11.05
CA THR A 145 0.05 -25.68 -9.71
C THR A 145 -0.98 -24.78 -9.03
N ARG A 146 -1.56 -23.79 -9.73
CA ARG A 146 -2.67 -23.00 -9.19
C ARG A 146 -4.02 -23.68 -9.35
N ALA A 147 -4.12 -24.64 -10.27
CA ALA A 147 -5.37 -25.33 -10.55
C ALA A 147 -5.62 -26.48 -9.56
N VAL A 148 -6.82 -26.54 -8.98
CA VAL A 148 -7.28 -27.66 -8.15
C VAL A 148 -7.88 -28.77 -9.01
N HIS A 149 -8.68 -28.43 -10.03
CA HIS A 149 -9.36 -29.41 -10.88
C HIS A 149 -8.82 -29.44 -12.31
N GLN A 150 -8.58 -28.28 -12.93
CA GLN A 150 -8.19 -28.24 -14.34
C GLN A 150 -7.28 -27.05 -14.67
N SER A 151 -6.17 -27.33 -15.35
CA SER A 151 -5.33 -26.32 -15.98
C SER A 151 -5.47 -26.41 -17.50
N VAL A 152 -5.85 -25.31 -18.16
CA VAL A 152 -5.91 -25.21 -19.62
C VAL A 152 -4.72 -24.39 -20.10
N VAL A 153 -3.90 -24.98 -20.98
CA VAL A 153 -2.66 -24.39 -21.46
C VAL A 153 -2.67 -24.38 -22.97
N TRP A 154 -2.26 -23.26 -23.57
CA TRP A 154 -2.19 -23.12 -25.02
C TRP A 154 -0.75 -23.26 -25.52
N TRP A 155 -0.64 -23.83 -26.72
CA TRP A 155 0.59 -23.86 -27.50
C TRP A 155 0.28 -23.39 -28.91
N ALA A 156 1.03 -22.40 -29.39
CA ALA A 156 0.92 -21.91 -30.77
C ALA A 156 2.29 -21.97 -31.47
N PRO A 157 2.32 -22.19 -32.80
CA PRO A 157 3.56 -22.18 -33.55
C PRO A 157 4.26 -20.82 -33.44
N MET A 158 5.53 -20.87 -33.02
CA MET A 158 6.39 -19.69 -32.94
C MET A 158 7.32 -19.64 -34.14
N VAL A 159 7.44 -18.49 -34.80
CA VAL A 159 8.29 -18.31 -36.00
C VAL A 159 9.76 -17.99 -35.63
N HIS A 160 10.09 -17.97 -34.33
CA HIS A 160 11.39 -17.52 -33.84
C HIS A 160 12.04 -18.50 -32.86
N SER A 161 13.37 -18.57 -32.91
CA SER A 161 14.26 -19.43 -32.09
C SER A 161 14.21 -19.18 -30.57
N GLY A 162 13.26 -18.38 -30.09
CA GLY A 162 12.97 -18.17 -28.67
C GLY A 162 12.05 -19.23 -28.04
N ALA A 163 11.42 -20.09 -28.86
CA ALA A 163 10.45 -21.08 -28.40
C ALA A 163 11.02 -22.00 -27.29
N PHE A 164 12.24 -22.51 -27.44
CA PHE A 164 12.88 -23.41 -26.46
C PHE A 164 13.41 -22.72 -25.19
N LYS A 165 13.19 -21.41 -25.05
CA LYS A 165 13.60 -20.64 -23.87
C LYS A 165 12.48 -20.48 -22.85
N THR A 166 11.23 -20.73 -23.22
CA THR A 166 10.09 -20.63 -22.29
C THR A 166 10.08 -21.80 -21.30
N GLY A 167 9.49 -21.57 -20.12
CA GLY A 167 9.33 -22.62 -19.12
C GLY A 167 8.46 -23.78 -19.64
N LEU A 168 7.40 -23.48 -20.41
CA LEU A 168 6.53 -24.50 -21.01
C LEU A 168 7.26 -25.34 -22.06
N ALA A 169 8.03 -24.71 -22.96
CA ALA A 169 8.78 -25.46 -23.96
C ALA A 169 9.86 -26.34 -23.33
N ARG A 170 10.50 -25.89 -22.24
CA ARG A 170 11.42 -26.74 -21.48
C ARG A 170 10.69 -27.92 -20.87
N MET A 171 9.54 -27.71 -20.24
CA MET A 171 8.76 -28.82 -19.70
C MET A 171 8.39 -29.86 -20.79
N LEU A 172 8.02 -29.40 -21.99
CA LEU A 172 7.60 -30.26 -23.09
C LEU A 172 8.76 -30.95 -23.85
N PHE A 173 9.93 -30.32 -23.95
CA PHE A 173 11.00 -30.74 -24.88
C PHE A 173 12.38 -30.99 -24.25
N ASN A 174 12.60 -30.71 -22.96
CA ASN A 174 13.94 -30.73 -22.34
C ASN A 174 14.56 -32.14 -22.17
N ASN A 175 13.80 -33.22 -22.40
CA ASN A 175 14.31 -34.60 -22.36
C ASN A 175 14.69 -35.16 -23.74
N ASP A 176 14.62 -34.36 -24.81
CA ASP A 176 15.01 -34.82 -26.14
C ASP A 176 16.50 -34.49 -26.42
N PRO A 177 17.37 -35.49 -26.65
CA PRO A 177 18.78 -35.30 -26.97
C PRO A 177 19.03 -34.43 -28.21
N GLU A 178 18.12 -34.46 -29.18
CA GLU A 178 18.23 -33.67 -30.42
C GLU A 178 17.86 -32.20 -30.21
N LEU A 179 16.96 -31.90 -29.26
CA LEU A 179 16.53 -30.54 -28.92
C LEU A 179 17.37 -29.87 -27.82
N SER A 180 17.94 -30.67 -26.91
CA SER A 180 18.75 -30.20 -25.77
C SER A 180 20.18 -29.76 -26.16
N ALA A 181 20.70 -30.22 -27.30
CA ALA A 181 22.06 -29.95 -27.77
C ALA A 181 22.21 -28.63 -28.57
N GLY A 182 21.35 -27.63 -28.33
CA GLY A 182 21.44 -26.35 -29.04
C GLY A 182 21.26 -26.46 -30.55
N ALA A 183 20.63 -27.55 -31.03
CA ALA A 183 20.23 -27.68 -32.41
C ALA A 183 19.30 -26.51 -32.75
N LYS A 184 19.64 -25.75 -33.78
CA LYS A 184 18.69 -24.87 -34.45
C LYS A 184 17.65 -25.76 -35.09
N VAL A 185 16.62 -26.13 -34.34
CA VAL A 185 15.42 -26.70 -34.95
C VAL A 185 14.82 -25.60 -35.82
N ASP A 186 14.77 -25.87 -37.12
CA ASP A 186 14.24 -24.95 -38.10
C ASP A 186 12.78 -24.63 -37.72
N VAL A 187 12.50 -23.36 -37.51
CA VAL A 187 11.33 -22.90 -36.76
C VAL A 187 10.11 -22.93 -37.67
N GLY A 188 9.50 -24.10 -37.79
CA GLY A 188 8.32 -24.32 -38.63
C GLY A 188 7.42 -25.47 -38.20
N LEU A 189 7.61 -26.05 -37.01
CA LEU A 189 6.81 -27.18 -36.54
C LEU A 189 6.14 -26.83 -35.21
N THR A 190 4.82 -26.64 -35.26
CA THR A 190 3.97 -27.16 -34.17
C THR A 190 4.37 -28.63 -34.00
N PRO A 191 4.77 -29.09 -32.80
CA PRO A 191 5.02 -30.52 -32.62
C PRO A 191 3.76 -31.27 -33.07
N PRO A 192 3.87 -32.29 -33.95
CA PRO A 192 2.70 -33.07 -34.35
C PRO A 192 1.97 -33.57 -33.10
N LEU A 193 0.64 -33.52 -33.11
CA LEU A 193 -0.18 -33.95 -31.98
C LEU A 193 0.23 -35.37 -31.55
N GLU A 194 0.60 -36.22 -32.51
CA GLU A 194 1.06 -37.59 -32.28
C GLU A 194 2.36 -37.64 -31.46
N LEU A 195 3.27 -36.69 -31.63
CA LEU A 195 4.53 -36.63 -30.87
C LEU A 195 4.29 -36.23 -29.42
N LEU A 196 3.42 -35.23 -29.19
CA LEU A 196 3.03 -34.86 -27.83
C LEU A 196 2.22 -35.98 -27.17
N ALA A 197 1.30 -36.61 -27.90
CA ALA A 197 0.50 -37.73 -27.42
C ALA A 197 1.37 -38.92 -27.04
N ALA A 198 2.35 -39.30 -27.86
CA ALA A 198 3.29 -40.36 -27.56
C ALA A 198 4.10 -40.07 -26.28
N ARG A 199 4.57 -38.82 -26.10
CA ARG A 199 5.32 -38.42 -24.90
C ARG A 199 4.47 -38.43 -23.64
N PHE A 200 3.22 -37.97 -23.71
CA PHE A 200 2.33 -38.01 -22.55
C PHE A 200 1.81 -39.43 -22.27
N ALA A 201 1.75 -40.31 -23.28
CA ALA A 201 1.45 -41.73 -23.08
C ALA A 201 2.55 -42.46 -22.29
N GLU A 202 3.80 -42.01 -22.37
CA GLU A 202 4.93 -42.53 -21.56
C GLU A 202 4.98 -41.90 -20.15
N SER A 203 4.16 -40.89 -19.86
CA SER A 203 4.07 -40.26 -18.56
C SER A 203 3.15 -41.01 -17.61
N ILE A 204 3.44 -40.95 -16.31
CA ILE A 204 2.61 -41.46 -15.21
C ILE A 204 1.20 -40.81 -15.14
N ALA A 205 0.97 -39.80 -15.98
CA ALA A 205 -0.21 -38.94 -16.03
C ALA A 205 -1.01 -39.07 -17.34
N SER A 206 -0.84 -40.17 -18.10
CA SER A 206 -1.50 -40.38 -19.40
C SER A 206 -3.02 -40.22 -19.36
N ASP A 207 -3.64 -40.58 -18.23
CA ASP A 207 -5.09 -40.60 -18.07
C ASP A 207 -5.68 -39.24 -17.63
N VAL A 208 -4.83 -38.24 -17.33
CA VAL A 208 -5.24 -36.92 -16.84
C VAL A 208 -4.84 -35.77 -17.76
N ILE A 209 -4.08 -36.02 -18.83
CA ILE A 209 -3.68 -35.01 -19.82
C ILE A 209 -4.47 -35.22 -21.11
N GLN A 210 -5.34 -34.26 -21.44
CA GLN A 210 -6.06 -34.23 -22.70
C GLN A 210 -5.38 -33.26 -23.67
N LEU A 211 -4.99 -33.74 -24.85
CA LEU A 211 -4.53 -32.90 -25.94
C LEU A 211 -5.67 -32.64 -26.92
N VAL A 212 -5.89 -31.36 -27.24
CA VAL A 212 -6.89 -30.93 -28.22
C VAL A 212 -6.18 -30.13 -29.28
N GLU A 213 -6.20 -30.62 -30.52
CA GLU A 213 -5.81 -29.82 -31.67
C GLU A 213 -6.92 -28.83 -31.98
N VAL A 214 -6.61 -27.55 -31.89
CA VAL A 214 -7.51 -26.48 -32.32
C VAL A 214 -7.15 -26.14 -33.76
N GLN A 215 -8.03 -26.48 -34.69
CA GLN A 215 -7.90 -25.97 -36.05
C GLN A 215 -8.04 -24.45 -36.00
N ALA A 216 -7.02 -23.74 -36.48
CA ALA A 216 -7.14 -22.30 -36.65
C ALA A 216 -8.37 -22.03 -37.52
N PRO A 217 -9.29 -21.13 -37.11
CA PRO A 217 -10.34 -20.68 -38.01
C PRO A 217 -9.68 -20.19 -39.30
N ASP A 218 -10.30 -20.51 -40.44
CA ASP A 218 -9.77 -20.19 -41.76
C ASP A 218 -9.20 -18.76 -41.75
N ALA A 219 -7.93 -18.60 -42.11
CA ALA A 219 -7.18 -17.35 -41.91
C ALA A 219 -7.79 -16.16 -42.67
N SER A 220 -8.79 -16.42 -43.51
CA SER A 220 -9.72 -15.47 -44.11
C SER A 220 -10.60 -14.70 -43.10
N GLN A 221 -10.84 -15.26 -41.90
CA GLN A 221 -11.67 -14.65 -40.84
C GLN A 221 -10.87 -14.06 -39.67
N SER A 222 -9.56 -14.36 -39.57
CA SER A 222 -8.73 -13.97 -38.44
C SER A 222 -7.44 -13.27 -38.90
N ARG A 223 -7.61 -12.12 -39.54
CA ARG A 223 -6.55 -11.12 -39.68
C ARG A 223 -6.99 -9.84 -38.99
N VAL A 224 -6.80 -9.74 -37.68
CA VAL A 224 -6.54 -8.44 -37.06
C VAL A 224 -5.07 -8.13 -37.35
N GLY A 225 -4.80 -7.73 -38.58
CA GLY A 225 -3.46 -7.38 -39.02
C GLY A 225 -3.04 -6.04 -38.41
N SER A 226 -2.02 -6.06 -37.57
CA SER A 226 -1.11 -4.93 -37.45
C SER A 226 -0.37 -4.79 -38.79
N GLN A 227 -1.01 -4.17 -39.78
CA GLN A 227 -0.33 -3.78 -41.01
C GLN A 227 0.46 -2.49 -40.75
N GLY A 228 1.77 -2.63 -40.55
CA GLY A 228 2.70 -1.64 -41.06
C GLY A 228 2.52 -1.62 -42.57
N GLY A 229 2.03 -0.49 -43.08
CA GLY A 229 1.61 -0.36 -44.46
C GLY A 229 2.76 -0.49 -45.46
N ASP A 230 2.53 -1.29 -46.49
CA ASP A 230 2.85 -0.93 -47.86
C ASP A 230 1.63 -1.26 -48.72
N GLY A 231 1.27 -0.32 -49.59
CA GLY A 231 -0.09 -0.06 -50.02
C GLY A 231 -0.75 -1.16 -50.86
N ALA A 232 -1.98 -1.50 -50.47
CA ALA A 232 -3.06 -1.81 -51.40
C ALA A 232 -4.34 -1.20 -50.84
N ALA A 233 -4.90 -0.22 -51.57
CA ALA A 233 -6.07 0.55 -51.17
C ALA A 233 -7.26 -0.36 -50.89
N VAL A 234 -7.66 -0.45 -49.61
CA VAL A 234 -8.95 -0.99 -49.21
C VAL A 234 -9.97 0.13 -49.35
N ASP A 235 -11.09 -0.16 -50.03
CA ASP A 235 -12.22 0.74 -50.17
C ASP A 235 -12.80 1.13 -48.79
N GLY A 236 -12.37 2.28 -48.28
CA GLY A 236 -13.26 3.41 -48.00
C GLY A 236 -14.29 3.35 -46.87
N SER A 237 -14.38 2.31 -46.03
CA SER A 237 -15.08 2.48 -44.75
C SER A 237 -14.14 3.18 -43.76
N SER A 238 -14.30 4.49 -43.62
CA SER A 238 -13.56 5.28 -42.63
C SER A 238 -13.72 4.63 -41.26
N LEU A 239 -12.63 4.15 -40.68
CA LEU A 239 -12.61 3.77 -39.28
C LEU A 239 -12.99 5.03 -38.47
N THR A 240 -14.16 4.96 -37.84
CA THR A 240 -14.63 6.00 -36.93
C THR A 240 -14.29 5.56 -35.52
N ALA A 241 -13.76 6.48 -34.72
CA ALA A 241 -13.57 6.21 -33.30
C ALA A 241 -14.93 5.83 -32.70
N ALA A 242 -14.97 4.72 -31.95
CA ALA A 242 -16.16 4.39 -31.19
C ALA A 242 -16.42 5.52 -30.19
N THR A 243 -17.58 6.16 -30.31
CA THR A 243 -18.01 7.19 -29.36
C THR A 243 -18.66 6.50 -28.17
N ILE A 244 -18.24 6.89 -26.97
CA ILE A 244 -18.99 6.53 -25.76
C ILE A 244 -20.23 7.43 -25.77
N ASP A 245 -21.37 6.86 -26.17
CA ASP A 245 -22.63 7.61 -26.28
C ASP A 245 -23.32 7.84 -24.92
N ARG A 246 -22.66 7.50 -23.82
CA ARG A 246 -23.10 7.75 -22.44
C ARG A 246 -22.11 8.64 -21.72
N GLU A 247 -22.63 9.51 -20.87
CA GLU A 247 -21.80 10.23 -19.93
C GLU A 247 -21.34 9.24 -18.84
N LEU A 248 -20.03 9.15 -18.61
CA LEU A 248 -19.51 8.38 -17.49
C LEU A 248 -19.71 9.21 -16.23
N ASP A 249 -20.45 8.68 -15.26
CA ASP A 249 -20.56 9.30 -13.94
C ASP A 249 -19.17 9.29 -13.28
N ARG A 250 -18.59 10.49 -13.16
CA ARG A 250 -17.32 10.75 -12.46
C ARG A 250 -17.54 11.45 -11.12
N GLU A 251 -18.78 11.74 -10.75
CA GLU A 251 -19.13 12.41 -9.50
C GLU A 251 -19.38 11.40 -8.37
N THR A 252 -19.90 10.21 -8.67
CA THR A 252 -20.05 9.11 -7.70
C THR A 252 -18.76 8.30 -7.56
N PHE A 253 -18.17 8.29 -6.36
CA PHE A 253 -16.85 7.69 -6.13
C PHE A 253 -16.81 6.84 -4.85
N ARG A 254 -15.91 5.85 -4.80
CA ARG A 254 -15.58 5.13 -3.56
C ARG A 254 -14.36 5.77 -2.92
N TRP A 255 -14.61 6.61 -1.93
CA TRP A 255 -13.63 7.33 -1.17
C TRP A 255 -13.01 6.46 -0.09
N SER A 256 -11.77 6.75 0.21
CA SER A 256 -11.05 6.38 1.42
C SER A 256 -10.39 7.62 2.00
N TYR A 257 -9.89 7.53 3.23
CA TYR A 257 -9.14 8.64 3.80
C TYR A 257 -7.90 8.97 2.96
N SER A 258 -7.13 7.96 2.54
CA SER A 258 -5.92 8.14 1.72
C SER A 258 -6.23 8.76 0.36
N SER A 259 -7.31 8.36 -0.31
CA SER A 259 -7.72 8.95 -1.60
C SER A 259 -8.24 10.39 -1.44
N LEU A 260 -8.90 10.70 -0.33
CA LEU A 260 -9.27 12.06 0.02
C LEU A 260 -8.03 12.94 0.24
N GLN A 261 -7.07 12.45 1.02
CA GLN A 261 -5.81 13.15 1.32
C GLN A 261 -5.00 13.39 0.05
N LYS A 262 -4.92 12.40 -0.86
CA LYS A 262 -4.27 12.55 -2.18
C LYS A 262 -4.90 13.68 -3.00
N LYS A 263 -6.24 13.77 -3.06
CA LYS A 263 -6.93 14.88 -3.75
C LYS A 263 -6.73 16.24 -3.07
N ILE A 264 -6.68 16.27 -1.74
CA ILE A 264 -6.40 17.50 -0.98
C ILE A 264 -4.98 17.99 -1.26
N SER A 265 -4.01 17.07 -1.33
CA SER A 265 -2.61 17.40 -1.62
C SER A 265 -2.36 17.74 -3.10
N SER A 266 -3.05 17.06 -4.04
CA SER A 266 -2.93 17.32 -5.48
C SER A 266 -3.60 18.62 -5.94
N SER A 267 -4.45 19.23 -5.12
CA SER A 267 -5.01 20.59 -5.33
C SER A 267 -3.96 21.68 -5.57
N LYS A 268 -2.66 21.43 -5.28
CA LYS A 268 -1.56 22.34 -5.60
C LYS A 268 -0.98 22.17 -7.01
N ASN A 269 -1.35 21.12 -7.76
CA ASN A 269 -0.92 20.86 -9.14
C ASN A 269 -2.07 20.22 -9.95
N PRO A 270 -2.82 21.00 -10.76
CA PRO A 270 -4.03 20.53 -11.46
C PRO A 270 -3.79 19.49 -12.57
N ASP A 271 -2.54 19.21 -12.95
CA ASP A 271 -2.19 18.32 -14.07
C ASP A 271 -1.92 16.86 -13.66
N VAL A 272 -2.17 16.49 -12.40
CA VAL A 272 -2.03 15.10 -11.89
C VAL A 272 -3.42 14.49 -11.69
N GLU A 273 -4.13 14.21 -12.78
CA GLU A 273 -5.27 13.29 -12.77
C GLU A 273 -4.72 11.85 -12.88
N GLY A 274 -4.54 11.18 -11.74
CA GLY A 274 -4.32 9.74 -11.71
C GLY A 274 -5.57 8.97 -12.14
N ASP A 275 -5.39 7.78 -12.72
CA ASP A 275 -6.51 6.89 -13.08
C ASP A 275 -7.33 6.53 -11.84
N PRO A 276 -8.58 7.02 -11.71
CA PRO A 276 -9.38 6.87 -10.49
C PRO A 276 -10.03 5.49 -10.36
N THR A 277 -9.87 4.61 -11.34
CA THR A 277 -10.36 3.22 -11.31
C THR A 277 -9.30 2.23 -10.86
N ASP A 278 -8.09 2.70 -10.56
CA ASP A 278 -7.00 1.85 -10.13
C ASP A 278 -7.17 1.42 -8.67
N SER A 279 -7.78 0.25 -8.47
CA SER A 279 -7.86 -0.43 -7.17
C SER A 279 -6.50 -0.86 -6.62
N ARG A 280 -5.39 -0.63 -7.36
CA ARG A 280 -4.01 -0.85 -6.90
C ARG A 280 -3.51 0.20 -5.92
N SER A 281 -4.19 1.35 -5.78
CA SER A 281 -3.89 2.27 -4.70
C SER A 281 -4.57 1.78 -3.42
N GLU A 282 -4.04 0.71 -2.84
CA GLU A 282 -4.46 0.21 -1.54
C GLU A 282 -4.38 1.33 -0.48
N ASP A 283 -5.28 1.31 0.49
CA ASP A 283 -5.14 2.05 1.75
C ASP A 283 -4.02 1.39 2.57
N SER A 284 -2.76 1.57 2.16
CA SER A 284 -1.65 1.28 3.08
C SER A 284 -1.77 2.24 4.26
N ARG A 285 -2.05 1.70 5.45
CA ARG A 285 -2.34 2.44 6.68
C ARG A 285 -1.25 3.44 7.07
N ALA A 286 -0.01 3.17 6.64
CA ALA A 286 1.15 4.01 6.86
C ALA A 286 1.54 4.92 5.67
N GLN A 287 0.70 5.09 4.64
CA GLN A 287 0.97 5.99 3.49
C GLN A 287 1.20 7.45 3.92
N ASP A 288 0.63 7.84 5.07
CA ASP A 288 0.77 9.15 5.67
C ASP A 288 2.19 9.44 6.21
N GLU A 289 3.03 8.42 6.41
CA GLU A 289 4.44 8.59 6.82
C GLU A 289 5.26 9.40 5.81
N LEU A 290 4.96 9.28 4.52
CA LEU A 290 5.66 10.03 3.46
C LEU A 290 5.40 11.54 3.56
N LEU A 291 4.18 11.94 3.95
CA LEU A 291 3.74 13.33 3.99
C LEU A 291 4.41 14.11 5.13
N VAL A 292 4.62 13.47 6.28
CA VAL A 292 5.39 14.08 7.38
C VAL A 292 6.83 14.36 6.92
N SER A 293 7.44 13.41 6.21
CA SER A 293 8.84 13.52 5.77
C SER A 293 9.09 14.61 4.70
N GLN A 294 8.10 14.89 3.85
CA GLN A 294 8.18 15.90 2.77
C GLN A 294 7.86 17.33 3.23
N SER A 295 7.27 17.50 4.43
CA SER A 295 6.89 18.81 4.97
C SER A 295 8.04 19.59 5.63
N SER A 296 9.29 19.16 5.43
CA SER A 296 10.48 19.77 6.04
C SER A 296 10.93 21.10 5.40
N ASP A 297 10.28 21.56 4.33
CA ASP A 297 10.55 22.88 3.74
C ASP A 297 9.78 24.01 4.45
N SER A 298 10.56 24.74 5.25
CA SER A 298 10.48 26.19 5.55
C SER A 298 9.13 26.76 6.02
N GLU A 299 8.89 26.65 7.32
CA GLU A 299 8.66 27.79 8.22
C GLU A 299 8.69 27.25 9.65
N LYS A 300 9.66 27.65 10.46
CA LYS A 300 9.59 27.52 11.91
C LYS A 300 8.70 28.65 12.43
N PRO A 301 7.53 28.40 13.04
CA PRO A 301 7.06 29.26 14.11
C PRO A 301 7.76 28.80 15.40
N ALA A 302 8.48 29.71 16.02
CA ALA A 302 9.21 29.52 17.26
C ALA A 302 8.37 28.85 18.37
N ASP A 303 9.03 27.96 19.11
CA ASP A 303 9.08 27.95 20.58
C ASP A 303 7.78 28.25 21.35
N LEU A 304 6.89 27.25 21.47
CA LEU A 304 5.87 27.29 22.52
C LEU A 304 5.95 26.08 23.48
N ALA A 305 6.23 24.87 23.00
CA ALA A 305 6.38 23.70 23.88
C ALA A 305 7.74 23.66 24.59
N ALA A 306 8.83 23.88 23.85
CA ALA A 306 10.19 23.98 24.41
C ALA A 306 10.42 25.26 25.24
N ALA A 307 9.57 26.28 25.10
CA ALA A 307 9.73 27.54 25.84
C ALA A 307 9.31 27.46 27.32
N ALA A 308 8.51 26.46 27.70
CA ALA A 308 8.00 26.32 29.07
C ALA A 308 8.89 25.43 29.97
N LEU A 309 9.58 24.46 29.38
CA LEU A 309 10.50 23.57 30.09
C LEU A 309 11.94 24.03 29.86
N THR A 310 12.66 24.29 30.95
CA THR A 310 14.11 24.46 30.86
C THR A 310 14.77 23.14 30.46
N ASP A 311 15.94 23.18 29.81
CA ASP A 311 16.69 21.96 29.42
C ASP A 311 16.89 21.00 30.61
N GLN A 312 17.13 21.54 31.82
CA GLN A 312 17.26 20.76 33.05
C GLN A 312 15.96 20.06 33.46
N GLN A 313 14.80 20.70 33.27
CA GLN A 313 13.50 20.08 33.55
C GLN A 313 13.16 19.03 32.49
N ALA A 314 13.46 19.29 31.22
CA ALA A 314 13.25 18.34 30.14
C ALA A 314 14.08 17.07 30.34
N GLU A 315 15.35 17.20 30.75
CA GLU A 315 16.22 16.08 31.07
C GLU A 315 15.74 15.32 32.33
N ALA A 316 15.43 16.04 33.42
CA ALA A 316 14.99 15.42 34.67
C ALA A 316 13.66 14.65 34.56
N GLN A 317 12.77 15.08 33.65
CA GLN A 317 11.48 14.43 33.39
C GLN A 317 11.53 13.43 32.23
N GLY A 318 12.71 13.18 31.64
CA GLY A 318 12.89 12.18 30.59
C GLY A 318 12.43 12.60 29.19
N TRP A 319 12.06 13.87 28.96
CA TRP A 319 11.68 14.36 27.63
C TRP A 319 12.83 14.29 26.62
N ASN A 320 14.07 14.46 27.08
CA ASN A 320 15.26 14.36 26.25
C ASN A 320 15.72 12.92 25.98
N ASN A 321 15.02 11.92 26.54
CA ASN A 321 15.34 10.51 26.26
C ASN A 321 15.07 10.20 24.78
N GLN A 322 15.93 9.37 24.20
CA GLN A 322 15.76 8.92 22.82
C GLN A 322 14.56 7.98 22.71
N SER A 323 13.87 8.03 21.57
CA SER A 323 12.82 7.06 21.28
C SER A 323 13.42 5.65 21.20
N PRO A 324 12.88 4.64 21.91
CA PRO A 324 13.33 3.25 21.82
C PRO A 324 13.14 2.63 20.43
N TYR A 325 12.37 3.28 19.55
CA TYR A 325 12.18 2.91 18.16
C TYR A 325 13.35 3.32 17.24
N LEU A 326 14.36 4.03 17.77
CA LEU A 326 15.53 4.43 17.00
C LEU A 326 16.25 3.21 16.43
N GLY A 327 16.43 3.19 15.11
CA GLY A 327 17.08 2.09 14.39
C GLY A 327 16.17 0.87 14.11
N LEU A 328 14.95 0.83 14.63
CA LEU A 328 14.02 -0.31 14.41
C LEU A 328 13.26 -0.26 13.09
N GLY A 329 13.50 0.75 12.25
CA GLY A 329 12.84 0.95 10.97
C GLY A 329 11.88 2.14 10.95
N GLY A 330 11.39 2.45 9.76
CA GLY A 330 10.43 3.53 9.48
C GLY A 330 9.91 3.43 8.06
N GLY A 331 9.02 4.33 7.68
CA GLY A 331 8.28 4.28 6.44
C GLY A 331 7.13 3.29 6.48
N ILE A 332 6.41 3.25 5.36
CA ILE A 332 5.24 2.39 5.13
C ILE A 332 5.44 0.93 5.58
N PRO A 333 6.58 0.26 5.26
CA PRO A 333 6.77 -1.14 5.65
C PRO A 333 6.78 -1.36 7.17
N PHE A 334 7.44 -0.46 7.91
CA PHE A 334 7.48 -0.56 9.36
C PHE A 334 6.13 -0.23 9.99
N GLY A 335 5.43 0.77 9.46
CA GLY A 335 4.06 1.06 9.89
C GLY A 335 3.14 -0.15 9.71
N ASN A 336 3.10 -0.72 8.51
CA ASN A 336 2.27 -1.90 8.23
C ASN A 336 2.61 -3.09 9.17
N LEU A 337 3.90 -3.32 9.46
CA LEU A 337 4.33 -4.33 10.43
C LEU A 337 3.72 -4.08 11.83
N VAL A 338 3.75 -2.83 12.33
CA VAL A 338 3.21 -2.51 13.65
C VAL A 338 1.68 -2.63 13.70
N HIS A 339 0.97 -2.19 12.67
CA HIS A 339 -0.48 -2.34 12.60
C HIS A 339 -0.89 -3.83 12.57
N GLU A 340 -0.24 -4.65 11.74
CA GLU A 340 -0.54 -6.10 11.66
C GLU A 340 -0.21 -6.83 12.96
N LEU A 341 0.82 -6.40 13.70
CA LEU A 341 1.06 -6.89 15.06
C LEU A 341 -0.11 -6.52 15.97
N PHE A 342 -0.48 -5.24 16.05
CA PHE A 342 -1.53 -4.80 16.96
C PHE A 342 -2.91 -5.43 16.64
N GLU A 343 -3.19 -5.76 15.38
CA GLU A 343 -4.39 -6.52 14.99
C GLU A 343 -4.41 -7.95 15.58
N ASN A 344 -3.26 -8.60 15.70
CA ASN A 344 -3.16 -10.03 16.02
C ASN A 344 -2.73 -10.32 17.48
N LEU A 345 -2.51 -9.29 18.30
CA LEU A 345 -2.04 -9.42 19.68
C LEU A 345 -3.19 -9.58 20.68
N ASP A 346 -3.02 -10.49 21.63
CA ASP A 346 -3.80 -10.45 22.87
C ASP A 346 -3.19 -9.41 23.82
N PHE A 347 -3.79 -8.21 23.87
CA PHE A 347 -3.32 -7.14 24.75
C PHE A 347 -3.36 -7.50 26.24
N ALA A 348 -4.14 -8.50 26.65
CA ALA A 348 -4.24 -8.96 28.03
C ALA A 348 -3.31 -10.16 28.33
N ALA A 349 -2.41 -10.53 27.41
CA ALA A 349 -1.48 -11.63 27.62
C ALA A 349 -0.61 -11.42 28.87
N LYS A 350 -0.41 -12.49 29.65
CA LYS A 350 0.39 -12.43 30.90
C LYS A 350 1.85 -12.04 30.67
N ASN A 351 2.39 -12.37 29.51
CA ASN A 351 3.73 -12.02 29.07
C ASN A 351 3.62 -11.43 27.66
N LEU A 352 3.53 -10.09 27.60
CA LEU A 352 3.33 -9.36 26.35
C LEU A 352 4.53 -9.51 25.42
N GLU A 353 5.74 -9.47 25.97
CA GLU A 353 6.98 -9.59 25.21
C GLU A 353 7.05 -10.93 24.48
N GLU A 354 6.69 -12.03 25.16
CA GLU A 354 6.65 -13.34 24.51
C GLU A 354 5.53 -13.42 23.47
N GLU A 355 4.34 -12.87 23.75
CA GLU A 355 3.24 -12.83 22.78
C GLU A 355 3.63 -12.06 21.50
N ILE A 356 4.23 -10.88 21.65
CA ILE A 356 4.73 -10.06 20.53
C ILE A 356 5.81 -10.80 19.75
N LYS A 357 6.75 -11.44 20.45
CA LYS A 357 7.80 -12.23 19.80
C LYS A 357 7.21 -13.40 19.01
N GLN A 358 6.21 -14.09 19.53
CA GLN A 358 5.54 -15.18 18.83
C GLN A 358 4.76 -14.68 17.60
N GLN A 359 4.09 -13.52 17.68
CA GLN A 359 3.43 -12.93 16.51
C GLN A 359 4.44 -12.49 15.45
N LEU A 360 5.54 -11.83 15.84
CA LEU A 360 6.62 -11.46 14.93
C LEU A 360 7.18 -12.67 14.14
N LEU A 361 7.34 -13.82 14.79
CA LEU A 361 7.81 -15.04 14.13
C LEU A 361 6.80 -15.65 13.14
N LYS A 362 5.50 -15.35 13.29
CA LYS A 362 4.43 -15.80 12.39
C LYS A 362 4.28 -14.90 11.16
N LEU A 363 4.76 -13.65 11.23
CA LEU A 363 4.70 -12.68 10.14
C LEU A 363 5.72 -13.01 9.03
N THR A 364 5.44 -14.05 8.25
CA THR A 364 6.33 -14.55 7.18
C THR A 364 6.43 -13.63 5.97
N TYR A 365 5.56 -12.63 5.86
CA TYR A 365 5.48 -11.69 4.73
C TYR A 365 6.33 -10.42 4.96
N HIS A 366 6.65 -10.10 6.22
CA HIS A 366 7.51 -8.97 6.56
C HIS A 366 8.96 -9.41 6.67
N ARG A 367 9.89 -8.61 6.14
CA ARG A 367 11.32 -8.80 6.43
C ARG A 367 11.63 -8.29 7.82
N VAL A 368 11.46 -9.15 8.84
CA VAL A 368 11.85 -8.83 10.21
C VAL A 368 13.36 -9.06 10.37
N THR A 369 14.07 -8.02 10.78
CA THR A 369 15.52 -8.07 11.07
C THR A 369 15.81 -8.73 12.42
N GLU A 370 17.05 -9.21 12.61
CA GLU A 370 17.48 -9.75 13.91
C GLU A 370 17.35 -8.72 15.04
N GLU A 371 17.67 -7.45 14.75
CA GLU A 371 17.54 -6.35 15.72
C GLU A 371 16.08 -6.09 16.12
N GLN A 372 15.15 -6.15 15.16
CA GLN A 372 13.72 -6.06 15.46
C GLN A 372 13.24 -7.25 16.29
N LEU A 373 13.65 -8.47 15.97
CA LEU A 373 13.30 -9.66 16.77
C LEU A 373 13.82 -9.59 18.22
N GLU A 374 14.94 -8.92 18.44
CA GLU A 374 15.54 -8.75 19.76
C GLU A 374 14.88 -7.63 20.58
N LYS A 375 14.67 -6.45 19.98
CA LYS A 375 14.29 -5.23 20.71
C LYS A 375 12.81 -4.91 20.64
N LEU A 376 12.17 -5.15 19.49
CA LEU A 376 10.79 -4.71 19.23
C LEU A 376 9.76 -5.30 20.22
N PRO A 377 9.89 -6.56 20.71
CA PRO A 377 8.96 -7.08 21.71
C PRO A 377 8.89 -6.25 22.99
N GLN A 378 10.04 -5.84 23.54
CA GLN A 378 10.08 -5.00 24.74
C GLN A 378 9.51 -3.61 24.44
N VAL A 379 9.94 -3.01 23.33
CA VAL A 379 9.50 -1.66 22.93
C VAL A 379 7.99 -1.60 22.75
N LEU A 380 7.39 -2.57 22.04
CA LEU A 380 5.93 -2.62 21.86
C LEU A 380 5.19 -2.94 23.16
N ALA A 381 5.73 -3.81 24.02
CA ALA A 381 5.12 -4.06 25.32
C ALA A 381 5.08 -2.80 26.18
N ASP A 382 6.12 -1.96 26.14
CA ASP A 382 6.16 -0.69 26.84
C ASP A 382 5.20 0.33 26.22
N THR A 383 5.13 0.42 24.88
CA THR A 383 4.08 1.17 24.18
C THR A 383 2.70 0.77 24.69
N MET A 384 2.41 -0.52 24.77
CA MET A 384 1.09 -1.02 25.21
C MET A 384 0.79 -0.74 26.69
N ARG A 385 1.82 -0.63 27.53
CA ARG A 385 1.69 -0.27 28.96
C ARG A 385 1.54 1.22 29.20
N THR A 386 1.74 2.04 28.19
CA THR A 386 1.63 3.50 28.32
C THR A 386 0.17 3.89 28.59
N PRO A 387 -0.14 4.57 29.70
CA PRO A 387 -1.49 5.06 29.96
C PRO A 387 -1.92 6.09 28.92
N PHE A 388 -3.19 6.09 28.52
CA PHE A 388 -3.74 7.04 27.56
C PHE A 388 -3.96 8.45 28.13
N GLY A 389 -3.85 8.60 29.45
CA GLY A 389 -4.00 9.88 30.12
C GLY A 389 -5.45 10.19 30.55
N PRO A 390 -5.68 11.38 31.11
CA PRO A 390 -6.83 11.65 31.97
C PRO A 390 -8.19 11.49 31.28
N GLN A 391 -8.29 11.78 29.99
CA GLN A 391 -9.56 11.68 29.24
C GLN A 391 -10.03 10.23 29.06
N PHE A 392 -9.11 9.26 29.14
CA PHE A 392 -9.38 7.83 29.06
C PHE A 392 -9.32 7.14 30.44
N GLY A 393 -9.11 7.90 31.52
CA GLY A 393 -8.85 7.36 32.86
C GLY A 393 -7.54 6.59 32.95
N ASP A 394 -7.53 5.47 33.68
CA ASP A 394 -6.34 4.62 33.88
C ASP A 394 -6.11 3.60 32.74
N LEU A 395 -6.72 3.83 31.58
CA LEU A 395 -6.68 2.89 30.46
C LEU A 395 -5.32 2.89 29.76
N SER A 396 -4.84 1.71 29.42
CA SER A 396 -3.75 1.47 28.46
C SER A 396 -4.13 0.29 27.56
N LEU A 397 -3.42 0.10 26.44
CA LEU A 397 -3.66 -1.07 25.58
C LEU A 397 -3.57 -2.37 26.38
N SER A 398 -2.55 -2.51 27.24
CA SER A 398 -2.34 -3.72 28.06
C SER A 398 -3.43 -4.01 29.11
N THR A 399 -4.33 -3.05 29.36
CA THR A 399 -5.47 -3.25 30.28
C THR A 399 -6.77 -3.60 29.57
N LEU A 400 -6.78 -3.53 28.23
CA LEU A 400 -7.95 -3.83 27.42
C LEU A 400 -8.25 -5.32 27.43
N LYS A 401 -9.50 -5.65 27.72
CA LYS A 401 -10.01 -7.01 27.58
C LYS A 401 -10.54 -7.20 26.17
N ALA A 402 -10.42 -8.41 25.63
CA ALA A 402 -10.99 -8.78 24.32
C ALA A 402 -12.49 -8.43 24.16
N ALA A 403 -13.26 -8.40 25.24
CA ALA A 403 -14.68 -8.03 25.20
C ALA A 403 -14.95 -6.51 25.13
N ASP A 404 -13.92 -5.69 25.34
CA ASP A 404 -13.99 -4.24 25.53
C ASP A 404 -13.31 -3.48 24.37
N HIS A 405 -12.89 -4.18 23.32
CA HIS A 405 -12.41 -3.54 22.10
C HIS A 405 -12.83 -4.31 20.84
N LEU A 406 -12.75 -3.62 19.71
CA LEU A 406 -12.79 -4.20 18.38
C LEU A 406 -11.57 -3.67 17.63
N ASP A 407 -10.70 -4.57 17.19
CA ASP A 407 -9.60 -4.26 16.28
C ASP A 407 -10.14 -4.19 14.85
N GLU A 408 -9.60 -3.25 14.07
CA GLU A 408 -9.90 -3.08 12.64
C GLU A 408 -11.40 -3.05 12.31
N LEU A 409 -12.12 -2.12 12.95
CA LEU A 409 -13.54 -1.94 12.65
C LEU A 409 -13.70 -1.31 11.25
N ASP A 410 -13.98 -2.17 10.27
CA ASP A 410 -14.31 -1.76 8.90
C ASP A 410 -15.68 -1.10 8.80
N PHE A 411 -15.78 -0.06 7.97
CA PHE A 411 -17.04 0.58 7.66
C PHE A 411 -17.16 0.95 6.18
N ASN A 412 -18.43 1.04 5.73
CA ASN A 412 -18.81 1.58 4.43
C ASN A 412 -19.96 2.56 4.63
N LEU A 413 -19.68 3.86 4.58
CA LEU A 413 -20.68 4.91 4.73
C LEU A 413 -21.15 5.36 3.35
N ALA A 414 -22.46 5.32 3.10
CA ALA A 414 -23.01 6.04 1.95
C ALA A 414 -22.82 7.55 2.16
N LEU A 415 -22.29 8.20 1.13
CA LEU A 415 -22.03 9.64 1.05
C LEU A 415 -22.98 10.30 0.06
N ALA A 416 -23.69 11.31 0.56
CA ALA A 416 -24.27 12.38 -0.24
C ALA A 416 -25.18 11.84 -1.36
N GLN A 417 -26.09 10.92 -1.03
CA GLN A 417 -26.88 10.14 -2.00
C GLN A 417 -27.71 11.00 -2.96
N GLN A 418 -28.06 12.23 -2.56
CA GLN A 418 -28.87 13.15 -3.36
C GLN A 418 -28.04 14.25 -4.04
N GLN A 419 -27.10 14.86 -3.32
CA GLN A 419 -26.28 15.95 -3.84
C GLN A 419 -24.88 15.89 -3.22
N PRO A 420 -23.81 16.09 -4.00
CA PRO A 420 -22.44 16.05 -3.48
C PRO A 420 -22.20 17.06 -2.35
N VAL A 421 -21.42 16.64 -1.35
CA VAL A 421 -20.97 17.50 -0.25
C VAL A 421 -19.58 18.01 -0.56
N SER A 422 -19.38 19.32 -0.61
CA SER A 422 -18.05 19.88 -0.80
C SER A 422 -17.22 19.85 0.50
N ALA A 423 -15.89 19.72 0.37
CA ALA A 423 -14.99 19.83 1.52
C ALA A 423 -15.11 21.19 2.23
N SER A 424 -15.43 22.26 1.49
CA SER A 424 -15.73 23.59 2.08
C SER A 424 -16.96 23.58 2.99
N GLN A 425 -18.02 22.84 2.63
CA GLN A 425 -19.18 22.69 3.51
C GLN A 425 -18.81 21.95 4.80
N ILE A 426 -17.95 20.93 4.71
CA ILE A 426 -17.41 20.23 5.89
C ILE A 426 -16.59 21.19 6.76
N GLY A 427 -15.68 21.97 6.17
CA GLY A 427 -14.88 22.95 6.92
C GLY A 427 -15.73 23.99 7.64
N LYS A 428 -16.75 24.54 6.97
CA LYS A 428 -17.72 25.47 7.58
C LYS A 428 -18.50 24.83 8.71
N MET A 429 -18.90 23.58 8.54
CA MET A 429 -19.59 22.80 9.57
C MET A 429 -18.70 22.62 10.80
N ILE A 430 -17.47 22.18 10.61
CA ILE A 430 -16.50 22.02 11.70
C ILE A 430 -16.31 23.35 12.43
N ARG A 431 -16.02 24.43 11.70
CA ARG A 431 -15.76 25.73 12.29
C ARG A 431 -16.93 26.28 13.11
N LYS A 432 -18.17 26.01 12.69
CA LYS A 432 -19.39 26.42 13.42
C LYS A 432 -19.43 25.86 14.84
N HIS A 433 -18.91 24.65 15.06
CA HIS A 433 -19.00 23.94 16.33
C HIS A 433 -17.72 24.01 17.18
N LEU A 434 -16.60 24.47 16.62
CA LEU A 434 -15.36 24.64 17.37
C LEU A 434 -15.25 26.06 17.96
N ASP A 435 -14.87 26.11 19.24
CA ASP A 435 -14.49 27.35 19.91
C ASP A 435 -13.26 27.98 19.25
N SER A 436 -13.05 29.29 19.47
CA SER A 436 -11.88 30.00 18.91
C SER A 436 -10.55 29.44 19.38
N ASP A 437 -10.56 28.83 20.57
CA ASP A 437 -9.38 28.37 21.29
C ASP A 437 -9.11 26.87 21.03
N ASP A 438 -10.00 26.18 20.30
CA ASP A 438 -9.80 24.79 19.89
C ASP A 438 -8.59 24.69 18.94
N PRO A 439 -7.70 23.68 19.12
CA PRO A 439 -6.50 23.51 18.30
C PRO A 439 -6.77 23.41 16.78
N PHE A 440 -7.97 23.00 16.39
CA PHE A 440 -8.36 22.76 15.01
C PHE A 440 -9.20 23.89 14.41
N ALA A 441 -9.52 24.96 15.14
CA ALA A 441 -10.34 26.07 14.64
C ALA A 441 -9.73 26.71 13.37
N LYS A 442 -8.43 27.05 13.40
CA LYS A 442 -7.72 27.63 12.25
C LYS A 442 -7.60 26.65 11.08
N TRP A 443 -7.50 25.36 11.37
CA TRP A 443 -7.50 24.32 10.34
C TRP A 443 -8.87 24.21 9.67
N ALA A 444 -9.96 24.28 10.43
CA ALA A 444 -11.31 24.32 9.91
C ALA A 444 -11.55 25.55 9.02
N ASP A 445 -11.01 26.73 9.39
CA ASP A 445 -11.08 27.94 8.55
C ASP A 445 -10.39 27.73 7.19
N ARG A 446 -9.23 27.07 7.17
CA ARG A 446 -8.51 26.72 5.94
C ARG A 446 -9.30 25.73 5.08
N LEU A 447 -9.92 24.73 5.70
CA LEU A 447 -10.78 23.76 5.00
C LEU A 447 -12.08 24.40 4.49
N ALA A 448 -12.62 25.38 5.20
CA ALA A 448 -13.81 26.13 4.79
C ALA A 448 -13.56 27.01 3.56
N THR A 449 -12.33 27.50 3.39
CA THR A 449 -11.95 28.47 2.35
C THR A 449 -11.19 27.84 1.18
N GLY A 450 -10.33 26.85 1.43
CA GLY A 450 -9.65 26.05 0.42
C GLY A 450 -10.33 24.70 0.24
N LEU A 451 -10.37 24.15 -0.98
CA LEU A 451 -10.91 22.81 -1.32
C LEU A 451 -12.41 22.71 -1.65
N GLY A 452 -13.10 23.83 -1.93
CA GLY A 452 -14.50 23.80 -2.39
C GLY A 452 -14.76 23.03 -3.70
N HIS A 453 -13.71 22.76 -4.48
CA HIS A 453 -13.79 21.95 -5.70
C HIS A 453 -13.87 20.44 -5.43
N ILE A 454 -13.45 19.98 -4.24
CA ILE A 454 -13.55 18.56 -3.85
C ILE A 454 -15.00 18.30 -3.44
N LYS A 455 -15.72 17.57 -4.29
CA LYS A 455 -17.09 17.11 -4.05
C LYS A 455 -17.08 15.64 -3.65
N LEU A 456 -17.74 15.34 -2.54
CA LEU A 456 -17.86 14.00 -1.96
C LEU A 456 -19.25 13.45 -2.26
N GLN A 457 -19.29 12.35 -3.02
CA GLN A 457 -20.49 11.58 -3.33
C GLN A 457 -20.11 10.12 -3.58
N GLY A 458 -20.99 9.18 -3.22
CA GLY A 458 -20.79 7.74 -3.38
C GLY A 458 -20.65 7.01 -2.05
N TYR A 459 -19.50 6.40 -1.80
CA TYR A 459 -19.23 5.66 -0.56
C TYR A 459 -17.92 6.12 0.07
N LEU A 460 -17.83 6.12 1.40
CA LEU A 460 -16.60 6.25 2.15
C LEU A 460 -16.31 4.93 2.85
N SER A 461 -15.25 4.27 2.44
CA SER A 461 -14.69 3.10 3.10
C SER A 461 -13.54 3.51 4.01
N GLY A 462 -13.39 2.80 5.11
CA GLY A 462 -12.27 2.97 6.02
C GLY A 462 -12.25 1.85 7.06
N SER A 463 -11.15 1.78 7.79
CA SER A 463 -10.94 0.82 8.87
C SER A 463 -10.42 1.59 10.07
N ILE A 464 -11.08 1.46 11.22
CA ILE A 464 -10.68 2.09 12.48
C ILE A 464 -9.78 1.09 13.20
N ASP A 465 -8.53 1.44 13.46
CA ASP A 465 -7.56 0.51 14.07
C ASP A 465 -8.08 -0.10 15.37
N LEU A 466 -8.65 0.74 16.24
CA LEU A 466 -9.13 0.30 17.54
C LEU A 466 -10.41 1.05 17.95
N THR A 467 -11.48 0.32 18.20
CA THR A 467 -12.71 0.85 18.81
C THR A 467 -12.84 0.34 20.23
N LEU A 468 -12.92 1.25 21.19
CA LEU A 468 -12.90 0.93 22.61
C LEU A 468 -14.27 1.04 23.26
N ARG A 469 -14.49 0.21 24.29
CA ARG A 469 -15.53 0.37 25.30
C ARG A 469 -14.85 0.41 26.67
N TYR A 470 -15.07 1.47 27.44
CA TYR A 470 -14.48 1.62 28.77
C TYR A 470 -15.43 2.37 29.69
N THR A 471 -15.11 2.40 30.99
CA THR A 471 -15.89 3.11 31.99
C THR A 471 -15.02 4.20 32.62
N VAL A 472 -15.50 5.44 32.57
CA VAL A 472 -14.90 6.60 33.22
C VAL A 472 -15.98 7.30 34.03
N ASP A 473 -15.69 7.63 35.29
CA ASP A 473 -16.66 8.24 36.23
C ASP A 473 -18.01 7.50 36.34
N GLY A 474 -17.97 6.17 36.24
CA GLY A 474 -19.16 5.32 36.30
C GLY A 474 -20.03 5.35 35.03
N GLN A 475 -19.61 6.03 33.97
CA GLN A 475 -20.28 6.06 32.68
C GLN A 475 -19.53 5.24 31.64
N GLN A 476 -20.28 4.45 30.87
CA GLN A 476 -19.72 3.69 29.76
C GLN A 476 -19.51 4.59 28.54
N LYS A 477 -18.29 4.63 28.05
CA LYS A 477 -17.85 5.42 26.91
C LYS A 477 -17.32 4.53 25.78
N TYR A 478 -17.43 5.05 24.57
CA TYR A 478 -16.94 4.44 23.34
C TYR A 478 -16.09 5.43 22.57
N SER A 479 -14.91 5.00 22.16
CA SER A 479 -13.91 5.85 21.50
C SER A 479 -13.32 5.14 20.29
N VAL A 480 -12.89 5.93 19.31
CA VAL A 480 -12.01 5.45 18.24
C VAL A 480 -10.57 5.82 18.59
N VAL A 481 -9.66 4.90 18.34
CA VAL A 481 -8.22 5.05 18.54
C VAL A 481 -7.50 4.61 17.26
N ASP A 482 -6.48 5.37 16.87
CA ASP A 482 -5.66 5.13 15.68
C ASP A 482 -4.19 5.05 16.09
N TYR A 483 -3.44 4.11 15.52
CA TYR A 483 -2.02 3.94 15.77
C TYR A 483 -1.22 4.68 14.70
N LYS A 484 -0.18 5.42 15.12
CA LYS A 484 0.69 6.17 14.21
C LYS A 484 2.15 5.88 14.48
N THR A 485 2.83 5.32 13.49
CA THR A 485 4.28 5.06 13.49
C THR A 485 5.10 6.23 12.93
N ASN A 486 4.50 7.42 12.77
CA ASN A 486 5.17 8.59 12.19
C ASN A 486 6.44 8.99 12.99
N GLN A 487 7.53 9.25 12.27
CA GLN A 487 8.72 9.89 12.83
C GLN A 487 8.53 11.41 12.80
N LEU A 488 8.44 12.04 13.98
CA LEU A 488 8.21 13.49 14.10
C LEU A 488 9.50 14.31 14.22
N SER A 489 10.63 13.64 14.48
CA SER A 489 11.93 14.29 14.53
C SER A 489 12.37 14.78 13.15
N PRO A 490 13.05 15.94 13.08
CA PRO A 490 13.70 16.38 11.85
C PRO A 490 14.69 15.35 11.32
N ARG A 491 14.83 15.24 9.98
CA ARG A 491 15.68 14.23 9.32
C ARG A 491 17.15 14.24 9.78
N ASP A 492 17.65 15.39 10.24
CA ASP A 492 19.05 15.56 10.67
C ASP A 492 19.25 15.46 12.19
N GLN A 493 18.22 15.09 12.95
CA GLN A 493 18.28 15.01 14.40
C GLN A 493 17.95 13.61 14.91
N VAL A 494 18.59 13.22 16.01
CA VAL A 494 18.22 12.00 16.73
C VAL A 494 16.93 12.28 17.48
N GLY A 495 15.87 11.56 17.13
CA GLY A 495 14.56 11.77 17.73
C GLY A 495 14.51 11.49 19.22
N SER A 496 13.78 12.35 19.94
CA SER A 496 13.56 12.30 21.38
C SER A 496 12.06 12.23 21.70
N LEU A 497 11.72 11.95 22.96
CA LEU A 497 10.32 11.96 23.40
C LEU A 497 9.72 13.38 23.37
N LEU A 498 10.54 14.43 23.39
CA LEU A 498 10.11 15.82 23.23
C LEU A 498 9.48 16.10 21.86
N ASP A 499 9.88 15.38 20.80
CA ASP A 499 9.27 15.50 19.46
C ASP A 499 7.79 15.05 19.45
N TYR A 500 7.40 14.28 20.47
CA TYR A 500 6.05 13.74 20.66
C TYR A 500 5.30 14.44 21.80
N HIS A 501 5.77 15.62 22.23
CA HIS A 501 5.13 16.38 23.30
C HIS A 501 3.68 16.77 22.93
N PRO A 502 2.70 16.69 23.86
CA PRO A 502 1.29 16.96 23.56
C PRO A 502 0.99 18.29 22.86
N ALA A 503 1.75 19.34 23.16
CA ALA A 503 1.63 20.64 22.47
C ALA A 503 2.07 20.64 20.99
N GLU A 504 2.84 19.63 20.54
CA GLU A 504 3.27 19.48 19.15
C GLU A 504 2.30 18.62 18.32
N LEU A 505 1.63 17.65 18.95
CA LEU A 505 0.74 16.71 18.27
C LEU A 505 -0.43 17.37 17.51
N PRO A 506 -1.11 18.43 18.01
CA PRO A 506 -2.13 19.14 17.23
C PRO A 506 -1.60 19.66 15.88
N LYS A 507 -0.33 20.08 15.83
CA LYS A 507 0.27 20.56 14.59
C LYS A 507 0.34 19.41 13.60
N VAL A 508 0.85 18.25 14.01
CA VAL A 508 0.90 17.05 13.16
C VAL A 508 -0.50 16.69 12.66
N MET A 509 -1.48 16.62 13.57
CA MET A 509 -2.88 16.32 13.26
C MET A 509 -3.48 17.25 12.20
N THR A 510 -3.10 18.54 12.19
CA THR A 510 -3.56 19.50 11.16
C THR A 510 -2.86 19.35 9.82
N HIS A 511 -1.55 19.08 9.81
CA HIS A 511 -0.76 19.01 8.57
C HIS A 511 -1.06 17.74 7.78
N THR A 512 -1.29 16.63 8.48
CA THR A 512 -1.67 15.35 7.86
C THR A 512 -3.17 15.23 7.63
N HIS A 513 -3.99 16.19 8.10
CA HIS A 513 -5.46 16.14 8.10
C HIS A 513 -6.07 15.01 8.95
N TYR A 514 -5.33 14.41 9.89
CA TYR A 514 -5.88 13.38 10.81
C TYR A 514 -7.06 13.90 11.64
N ALA A 515 -7.17 15.21 11.87
CA ALA A 515 -8.37 15.80 12.47
C ALA A 515 -9.66 15.49 11.67
N LEU A 516 -9.58 15.44 10.33
CA LEU A 516 -10.69 15.02 9.49
C LEU A 516 -10.94 13.51 9.59
N GLN A 517 -9.89 12.69 9.60
CA GLN A 517 -10.00 11.24 9.81
C GLN A 517 -10.72 10.94 11.14
N ALA A 518 -10.30 11.59 12.22
CA ALA A 518 -10.91 11.48 13.54
C ALA A 518 -12.42 11.78 13.52
N LEU A 519 -12.83 12.83 12.83
CA LEU A 519 -14.26 13.18 12.69
C LEU A 519 -15.03 12.14 11.86
N LEU A 520 -14.46 11.68 10.74
CA LEU A 520 -15.09 10.67 9.89
C LEU A 520 -15.24 9.33 10.65
N TYR A 521 -14.23 8.94 11.43
CA TYR A 521 -14.26 7.74 12.28
C TYR A 521 -15.25 7.89 13.43
N SER A 522 -15.34 9.07 14.03
CA SER A 522 -16.37 9.38 15.04
C SER A 522 -17.78 9.29 14.46
N VAL A 523 -18.00 9.74 13.23
CA VAL A 523 -19.28 9.57 12.52
C VAL A 523 -19.57 8.10 12.24
N ALA A 524 -18.58 7.32 11.81
CA ALA A 524 -18.73 5.88 11.61
C ALA A 524 -19.12 5.18 12.92
N LEU A 525 -18.41 5.45 14.02
CA LEU A 525 -18.72 4.93 15.35
C LEU A 525 -20.12 5.37 15.82
N HIS A 526 -20.47 6.64 15.67
CA HIS A 526 -21.79 7.15 16.01
C HIS A 526 -22.91 6.40 15.27
N ARG A 527 -22.78 6.23 13.95
CA ARG A 527 -23.76 5.48 13.14
C ARG A 527 -23.83 4.01 13.53
N TYR A 528 -22.68 3.39 13.82
CA TYR A 528 -22.59 2.01 14.29
C TYR A 528 -23.30 1.82 15.64
N LEU A 529 -23.00 2.66 16.64
CA LEU A 529 -23.61 2.60 17.96
C LEU A 529 -25.11 2.89 17.91
N ARG A 530 -25.55 3.86 17.10
CA ARG A 530 -26.98 4.13 16.88
C ARG A 530 -27.73 2.91 16.37
N TRP A 531 -27.06 2.06 15.59
CA TRP A 531 -27.65 0.83 15.09
C TRP A 531 -27.59 -0.34 16.09
N ARG A 532 -26.50 -0.43 16.86
CA ARG A 532 -26.17 -1.64 17.65
C ARG A 532 -26.43 -1.53 19.14
N LEU A 533 -26.45 -0.32 19.70
CA LEU A 533 -26.58 -0.09 21.15
C LEU A 533 -27.99 0.44 21.50
N PRO A 534 -28.85 -0.39 22.12
CA PRO A 534 -30.16 0.06 22.58
C PRO A 534 -30.04 1.20 23.59
N GLY A 535 -30.85 2.25 23.41
CA GLY A 535 -30.81 3.43 24.28
C GLY A 535 -29.58 4.32 24.08
N TYR A 536 -28.87 4.16 22.95
CA TYR A 536 -27.74 5.02 22.60
C TYR A 536 -28.13 6.50 22.63
N ARG A 537 -27.32 7.26 23.38
CA ARG A 537 -27.34 8.71 23.54
C ARG A 537 -25.92 9.23 23.28
N PRO A 538 -25.65 9.89 22.16
CA PRO A 538 -24.30 10.34 21.79
C PRO A 538 -23.56 11.08 22.91
N GLU A 539 -24.23 11.98 23.60
CA GLU A 539 -23.71 12.79 24.72
C GLU A 539 -23.28 11.97 25.94
N LEU A 540 -23.88 10.79 26.15
CA LEU A 540 -23.51 9.89 27.23
C LEU A 540 -22.44 8.90 26.80
N HIS A 541 -22.53 8.39 25.57
CA HIS A 541 -21.76 7.22 25.15
C HIS A 541 -20.54 7.53 24.31
N LEU A 542 -20.51 8.63 23.54
CA LEU A 542 -19.30 8.99 22.81
C LEU A 542 -18.26 9.54 23.78
N GLY A 543 -17.04 9.04 23.63
CA GLY A 543 -15.83 9.52 24.29
C GLY A 543 -14.89 10.26 23.33
N PRO A 544 -13.69 10.63 23.80
CA PRO A 544 -12.67 11.27 22.98
C PRO A 544 -12.15 10.34 21.88
N VAL A 545 -11.60 10.91 20.82
CA VAL A 545 -10.73 10.18 19.89
C VAL A 545 -9.31 10.11 20.47
N GLY A 546 -8.62 9.00 20.21
CA GLY A 546 -7.20 8.82 20.56
C GLY A 546 -6.34 8.63 19.32
N TYR A 547 -5.20 9.30 19.25
CA TYR A 547 -4.15 9.02 18.26
C TYR A 547 -2.87 8.68 19.01
N LEU A 548 -2.40 7.46 18.85
CA LEU A 548 -1.25 6.90 19.56
C LEU A 548 -0.04 6.95 18.64
N PHE A 549 0.77 8.00 18.78
CA PHE A 549 2.07 8.10 18.14
C PHE A 549 3.07 7.21 18.89
N VAL A 550 3.09 5.92 18.51
CA VAL A 550 3.72 4.83 19.28
C VAL A 550 5.20 5.08 19.58
N ARG A 551 5.89 5.84 18.74
CA ARG A 551 7.31 6.18 18.94
C ARG A 551 7.58 7.10 20.13
N GLY A 552 6.56 7.80 20.63
CA GLY A 552 6.64 8.62 21.84
C GLY A 552 6.23 7.89 23.12
N MET A 553 5.78 6.63 23.03
CA MET A 553 5.20 5.86 24.13
C MET A 553 6.21 4.83 24.65
N VAL A 554 6.60 4.93 25.93
CA VAL A 554 7.68 4.13 26.53
C VAL A 554 7.29 3.53 27.89
N GLY A 555 6.02 3.21 28.07
CA GLY A 555 5.49 2.56 29.26
C GLY A 555 5.25 3.52 30.41
N ALA A 556 5.48 3.04 31.65
CA ALA A 556 5.28 3.83 32.86
C ALA A 556 6.18 5.08 32.90
N ASP A 557 7.36 5.00 32.27
CA ASP A 557 8.36 6.07 32.19
C ASP A 557 8.05 7.11 31.11
N THR A 558 6.91 6.97 30.40
CA THR A 558 6.49 7.96 29.40
C THR A 558 6.32 9.32 30.06
N PRO A 559 7.06 10.37 29.63
CA PRO A 559 6.99 11.70 30.20
C PRO A 559 5.55 12.24 30.19
N VAL A 560 5.20 12.91 31.29
CA VAL A 560 3.88 13.51 31.52
C VAL A 560 4.06 15.01 31.63
N VAL A 561 3.19 15.79 31.00
CA VAL A 561 3.19 17.24 31.14
C VAL A 561 2.71 17.61 32.54
N ILE A 562 3.45 18.50 33.21
CA ILE A 562 3.13 18.97 34.56
C ILE A 562 2.71 20.45 34.48
N GLY A 563 1.44 20.70 34.74
CA GLY A 563 0.81 22.02 34.74
C GLY A 563 0.50 22.56 33.34
N GLY A 564 -0.32 23.61 33.31
CA GLY A 564 -0.77 24.24 32.07
C GLY A 564 -1.93 23.49 31.39
N PRO A 565 -2.21 23.81 30.12
CA PRO A 565 -3.39 23.29 29.41
C PRO A 565 -3.31 21.81 29.06
N HIS A 566 -2.12 21.21 29.09
CA HIS A 566 -1.88 19.80 28.76
C HIS A 566 -1.56 18.94 30.01
N ASP A 567 -1.85 19.44 31.21
CA ASP A 567 -1.51 18.73 32.47
C ASP A 567 -2.04 17.29 32.49
N GLY A 568 -1.16 16.34 32.80
CA GLY A 568 -1.47 14.91 32.81
C GLY A 568 -1.43 14.21 31.44
N GLU A 569 -1.28 14.94 30.33
CA GLU A 569 -1.09 14.36 29.00
C GLU A 569 0.34 13.83 28.83
N ARG A 570 0.50 12.81 27.98
CA ARG A 570 1.74 12.02 27.85
C ARG A 570 2.36 12.17 26.47
N ALA A 571 3.68 12.02 26.40
CA ALA A 571 4.38 11.93 25.13
C ALA A 571 3.73 10.85 24.22
N GLY A 572 3.49 11.22 22.97
CA GLY A 572 2.94 10.33 21.94
C GLY A 572 1.44 10.05 22.03
N VAL A 573 0.73 10.49 23.08
CA VAL A 573 -0.71 10.28 23.20
C VAL A 573 -1.46 11.56 22.91
N PHE A 574 -2.15 11.60 21.77
CA PHE A 574 -3.05 12.70 21.42
C PHE A 574 -4.50 12.33 21.73
N CYS A 575 -5.20 13.20 22.44
CA CYS A 575 -6.62 13.04 22.77
C CYS A 575 -7.40 14.27 22.32
N TRP A 576 -8.56 14.08 21.70
CA TRP A 576 -9.47 15.17 21.38
C TRP A 576 -10.91 14.73 21.55
N GLN A 577 -11.74 15.57 22.14
CA GLN A 577 -13.18 15.33 22.27
C GLN A 577 -13.92 16.25 21.30
N PRO A 578 -14.28 15.78 20.09
CA PRO A 578 -15.15 16.54 19.21
C PRO A 578 -16.50 16.80 19.90
N PRO A 579 -17.10 17.98 19.72
CA PRO A 579 -18.46 18.25 20.15
C PRO A 579 -19.42 17.21 19.55
N VAL A 580 -20.39 16.77 20.36
CA VAL A 580 -21.33 15.72 19.94
C VAL A 580 -22.22 16.23 18.81
N GLU A 581 -22.65 17.48 18.91
CA GLU A 581 -23.44 18.19 17.91
C GLU A 581 -22.71 18.27 16.56
N LEU A 582 -21.38 18.42 16.59
CA LEU A 582 -20.55 18.39 15.37
C LEU A 582 -20.62 17.01 14.71
N ILE A 583 -20.52 15.93 15.49
CA ILE A 583 -20.57 14.56 14.95
C ILE A 583 -21.95 14.27 14.35
N GLU A 584 -23.03 14.68 15.02
CA GLU A 584 -24.41 14.48 14.54
C GLU A 584 -24.71 15.30 13.28
N GLU A 585 -24.34 16.58 13.25
CA GLU A 585 -24.54 17.45 12.08
C GLU A 585 -23.66 17.01 10.91
N LEU A 586 -22.42 16.59 11.15
CA LEU A 586 -21.54 16.04 10.11
C LEU A 586 -22.09 14.72 9.56
N SER A 587 -22.60 13.83 10.42
CA SER A 587 -23.28 12.60 9.99
C SER A 587 -24.48 12.91 9.10
N THR A 588 -25.27 13.93 9.43
CA THR A 588 -26.41 14.37 8.62
C THR A 588 -25.97 14.97 7.28
N LEU A 589 -24.95 15.84 7.30
CA LEU A 589 -24.38 16.45 6.11
C LEU A 589 -23.86 15.38 5.14
N LEU A 590 -23.07 14.41 5.64
CA LEU A 590 -22.53 13.32 4.84
C LEU A 590 -23.62 12.38 4.29
N ALA A 591 -24.82 12.32 4.89
CA ALA A 591 -25.96 11.60 4.31
C ALA A 591 -26.65 12.36 3.16
N GLY A 592 -26.29 13.63 2.92
CA GLY A 592 -26.96 14.51 1.96
C GLY A 592 -28.18 15.23 2.54
N GLY A 593 -28.38 15.20 3.86
CA GLY A 593 -29.44 15.97 4.52
C GLY A 593 -29.07 17.45 4.62
N GLN A 594 -30.01 18.35 4.32
CA GLN A 594 -29.83 19.76 4.69
C GLN A 594 -29.89 19.88 6.21
N THR A 595 -28.83 20.40 6.83
CA THR A 595 -28.82 20.77 8.23
C THR A 595 -29.86 21.88 8.39
N GLN A 596 -31.02 21.58 8.99
CA GLN A 596 -31.95 22.63 9.38
C GLN A 596 -31.22 23.51 10.39
N ALA A 597 -30.98 24.77 10.01
CA ALA A 597 -30.57 25.78 10.98
C ALA A 597 -31.67 25.83 12.05
N VAL A 598 -31.37 25.28 13.23
CA VAL A 598 -32.23 25.46 14.40
C VAL A 598 -32.13 26.94 14.72
N ALA A 599 -33.16 27.69 14.31
CA ALA A 599 -33.36 29.05 14.77
C ALA A 599 -33.77 28.96 16.24
N SER A 600 -32.88 29.39 17.13
CA SER A 600 -33.19 29.74 18.51
C SER A 600 -32.43 31.00 18.89
#